data_AF-A0A9E0IYV3-F1
#
_entry.id   AF-A0A9E0IYV3-F1
#
_cell.length_a   1.000
_cell.length_b   1.000
_cell.length_c   1.000
_cell.angle_alpha   90.00
_cell.angle_beta   90.00
_cell.angle_gamma   90.00
#
_symmetry.space_group_name_H-M   'P 1'
#
loop_
_entity.id
_entity.type
_entity.pdbx_description
1 polymer ?
#
loop_
_entity_poly.entity_id
_entity_poly.type
_entity_poly.pdbx_seq_one_letter_code
_entity_poly.pdbx_strand_id
1 'polypeptide(L)'
;MQTACCASVTIKDLSPAASQAREDTGRGIEIDLTDICPYTSEVEIEFDPEKAKANPINHEGVTFDEAKPVLFDPYVLTQEDMDAENEQRFVSLGMGGKGRILVVVWMLRGEQLRIISAWKANQPQRRRYEQQF
;
A
#
# COMPACT_ATOMS: atom_id res chain seq x y z
N MET A 1 -17.48 -12.79 21.15
CA MET A 1 -18.22 -12.19 20.01
C MET A 1 -17.92 -10.69 19.99
N GLN A 2 -16.99 -10.24 19.15
CA GLN A 2 -16.86 -8.82 18.79
C GLN A 2 -16.14 -8.70 17.43
N THR A 3 -16.99 -8.49 16.43
CA THR A 3 -16.87 -7.72 15.19
C THR A 3 -15.46 -7.47 14.61
N ALA A 4 -15.18 -8.14 13.49
CA ALA A 4 -14.16 -7.72 12.53
C ALA A 4 -14.55 -6.34 11.96
N CYS A 5 -13.65 -5.37 12.07
CA CYS A 5 -13.87 -4.02 11.57
C CYS A 5 -13.46 -3.98 10.08
N CYS A 6 -14.31 -4.50 9.21
CA CYS A 6 -14.19 -4.28 7.76
C CYS A 6 -14.56 -2.81 7.49
N ALA A 7 -13.63 -2.01 7.01
CA ALA A 7 -13.90 -0.66 6.55
C ALA A 7 -13.84 -0.66 5.02
N SER A 8 -15.01 -0.77 4.37
CA SER A 8 -15.17 -0.54 2.93
C SER A 8 -15.12 0.96 2.66
N VAL A 9 -14.17 1.39 1.81
CA VAL A 9 -14.03 2.78 1.37
C VAL A 9 -14.60 2.85 -0.06
N THR A 10 -15.74 3.50 -0.23
CA THR A 10 -16.40 3.65 -1.53
C THR A 10 -15.72 4.74 -2.36
N ILE A 11 -15.10 4.37 -3.48
CA ILE A 11 -14.50 5.31 -4.43
C ILE A 11 -15.60 5.74 -5.42
N LYS A 12 -15.98 7.03 -5.37
CA LYS A 12 -16.69 7.67 -6.47
C LYS A 12 -15.68 8.41 -7.34
N ASP A 13 -15.80 8.12 -8.64
CA ASP A 13 -15.32 8.91 -9.78
C ASP A 13 -13.81 9.03 -9.96
N LEU A 14 -13.22 8.04 -10.65
CA LEU A 14 -12.05 8.27 -11.49
C LEU A 14 -12.30 7.72 -12.91
N SER A 15 -12.28 8.66 -13.86
CA SER A 15 -12.52 8.53 -15.30
C SER A 15 -11.41 7.73 -16.02
N PRO A 16 -11.70 7.06 -17.16
CA PRO A 16 -10.73 6.23 -17.86
C PRO A 16 -9.91 7.06 -18.85
N ALA A 17 -8.61 7.15 -18.67
CA ALA A 17 -7.67 7.44 -19.75
C ALA A 17 -6.22 7.24 -19.28
N ALA A 18 -5.56 6.19 -19.76
CA ALA A 18 -4.37 6.34 -20.61
C ALA A 18 -3.75 4.96 -20.90
N SER A 19 -3.92 4.50 -22.13
CA SER A 19 -3.07 3.46 -22.71
C SER A 19 -1.75 4.08 -23.15
N GLN A 20 -0.61 3.50 -22.77
CA GLN A 20 0.41 2.93 -23.67
C GLN A 20 1.70 2.66 -22.90
N ALA A 21 2.18 1.43 -23.06
CA ALA A 21 3.42 0.89 -22.50
C ALA A 21 4.69 1.65 -22.94
N ARG A 22 5.70 1.66 -22.05
CA ARG A 22 7.12 1.71 -22.41
C ARG A 22 7.90 0.76 -21.51
N GLU A 23 8.58 -0.19 -22.15
CA GLU A 23 9.50 -1.13 -21.50
C GLU A 23 10.83 -0.48 -21.12
N ASP A 24 11.43 -1.06 -20.07
CA ASP A 24 12.86 -1.21 -19.81
C ASP A 24 13.59 -0.09 -19.03
N THR A 25 13.72 -0.29 -17.70
CA THR A 25 15.01 -0.40 -16.98
C THR A 25 14.75 -0.49 -15.46
N GLY A 26 15.17 -1.58 -14.82
CA GLY A 26 15.20 -1.70 -13.35
C GLY A 26 13.83 -2.01 -12.73
N ARG A 27 13.44 -3.29 -12.83
CA ARG A 27 12.11 -3.87 -12.54
C ARG A 27 11.61 -3.60 -11.11
N GLY A 28 11.18 -2.38 -10.82
CA GLY A 28 10.09 -2.15 -9.90
C GLY A 28 8.87 -2.84 -10.49
N ILE A 29 8.25 -3.75 -9.75
CA ILE A 29 7.02 -4.39 -10.20
C ILE A 29 5.95 -3.30 -10.12
N GLU A 30 5.53 -2.80 -11.28
CA GLU A 30 4.34 -1.97 -11.39
C GLU A 30 3.14 -2.89 -11.15
N ILE A 31 2.78 -3.05 -9.88
CA ILE A 31 1.51 -3.69 -9.52
C ILE A 31 0.46 -2.62 -9.70
N ASP A 32 -0.15 -2.59 -10.88
CA ASP A 32 -1.40 -1.86 -11.04
C ASP A 32 -2.46 -2.63 -10.24
N LEU A 33 -2.96 -2.04 -9.15
CA LEU A 33 -4.00 -2.66 -8.34
C LEU A 33 -5.28 -2.92 -9.16
N THR A 34 -5.45 -2.28 -10.32
CA THR A 34 -6.56 -2.59 -11.25
C THR A 34 -6.38 -3.93 -11.97
N ASP A 35 -5.15 -4.44 -12.10
CA ASP A 35 -4.87 -5.77 -12.65
C ASP A 35 -5.21 -6.91 -11.67
N ILE A 36 -5.33 -6.61 -10.37
CA ILE A 36 -5.66 -7.60 -9.34
C ILE A 36 -7.15 -8.01 -9.41
N CYS A 37 -8.04 -7.13 -9.88
CA CYS A 37 -9.48 -7.37 -9.91
C CYS A 37 -10.20 -6.56 -11.02
N PRO A 38 -10.37 -7.10 -12.24
CA PRO A 38 -11.01 -6.37 -13.35
C PRO A 38 -12.53 -6.11 -13.18
N TYR A 39 -13.18 -6.64 -12.15
CA TYR A 39 -14.65 -6.57 -11.99
C TYR A 39 -15.18 -6.27 -10.58
N THR A 40 -14.33 -6.06 -9.57
CA THR A 40 -14.78 -5.89 -8.18
C THR A 40 -14.47 -4.48 -7.69
N SER A 41 -15.51 -3.72 -7.35
CA SER A 41 -15.45 -2.32 -6.95
C SER A 41 -14.89 -2.06 -5.54
N GLU A 42 -14.39 -3.08 -4.84
CA GLU A 42 -13.88 -2.95 -3.47
C GLU A 42 -12.67 -3.87 -3.27
N VAL A 43 -11.47 -3.29 -3.16
CA VAL A 43 -10.26 -4.02 -2.75
C VAL A 43 -10.27 -4.13 -1.23
N GLU A 44 -10.35 -5.36 -0.70
CA GLU A 44 -10.36 -5.61 0.73
C GLU A 44 -8.93 -5.54 1.29
N ILE A 45 -8.75 -4.71 2.33
CA ILE A 45 -7.48 -4.60 3.06
C ILE A 45 -7.64 -5.24 4.43
N GLU A 46 -6.88 -6.31 4.66
CA GLU A 46 -6.78 -7.01 5.92
C GLU A 46 -5.50 -6.65 6.69
N PHE A 47 -5.53 -6.86 8.00
CA PHE A 47 -4.35 -6.84 8.84
C PHE A 47 -4.62 -7.59 10.15
N ASP A 48 -3.55 -8.06 10.76
CA ASP A 48 -3.63 -8.68 12.08
C ASP A 48 -3.99 -7.63 13.15
N PRO A 49 -5.01 -7.86 13.99
CA PRO A 49 -5.48 -6.87 14.96
C PRO A 49 -4.47 -6.59 16.08
N GLU A 50 -3.62 -7.55 16.45
CA GLU A 50 -2.55 -7.33 17.42
C GLU A 50 -1.44 -6.48 16.81
N LYS A 51 -1.08 -6.76 15.56
CA LYS A 51 -0.15 -5.90 14.80
C LYS A 51 -0.69 -4.49 14.63
N ALA A 52 -1.98 -4.33 14.33
CA ALA A 52 -2.61 -3.02 14.17
C ALA A 52 -2.56 -2.19 15.47
N LYS A 53 -2.73 -2.83 16.62
CA LYS A 53 -2.61 -2.19 17.94
C LYS A 53 -1.15 -1.86 18.28
N ALA A 54 -0.21 -2.72 17.93
CA ALA A 54 1.20 -2.55 18.25
C ALA A 54 1.91 -1.54 17.32
N ASN A 55 1.50 -1.42 16.07
CA ASN A 55 2.15 -0.58 15.06
C ASN A 55 2.31 0.89 15.49
N PRO A 56 1.26 1.60 15.98
CA PRO A 56 1.43 2.99 16.41
C PRO A 56 2.36 3.15 17.62
N ILE A 57 2.47 2.12 18.47
CA ILE A 57 3.40 2.11 19.61
C ILE A 57 4.85 2.01 19.10
N ASN A 58 5.09 1.13 18.13
CA ASN A 58 6.42 0.88 17.58
C ASN A 58 6.87 1.92 16.53
N HIS A 59 5.92 2.63 15.90
CA HIS A 59 6.17 3.46 14.72
C HIS A 59 5.56 4.87 14.85
N GLU A 60 5.85 5.54 15.97
CA GLU A 60 5.55 6.98 16.19
C GLU A 60 4.10 7.40 15.86
N GLY A 61 3.14 6.56 16.25
CA GLY A 61 1.71 6.82 16.07
C GLY A 61 1.17 6.53 14.66
N VAL A 62 1.91 5.84 13.80
CA VAL A 62 1.39 5.38 12.50
C VAL A 62 0.44 4.20 12.71
N THR A 63 -0.80 4.36 12.23
CA THR A 63 -1.85 3.32 12.29
C THR A 63 -2.05 2.69 10.92
N PHE A 64 -2.55 1.46 10.86
CA PHE A 64 -2.85 0.83 9.58
C PHE A 64 -3.98 1.52 8.82
N ASP A 65 -4.97 2.09 9.51
CA ASP A 65 -6.00 2.89 8.85
C ASP A 65 -5.41 4.14 8.17
N GLU A 66 -4.41 4.77 8.76
CA GLU A 66 -3.66 5.86 8.12
C GLU A 66 -2.80 5.38 6.94
N ALA A 67 -2.34 4.13 6.98
CA ALA A 67 -1.47 3.54 5.97
C ALA A 67 -2.23 3.03 4.73
N LYS A 68 -3.51 2.64 4.86
CA LYS A 68 -4.34 2.14 3.74
C LYS A 68 -4.27 3.00 2.48
N PRO A 69 -4.40 4.35 2.54
CA PRO A 69 -4.37 5.19 1.34
C PRO A 69 -3.07 5.13 0.54
N VAL A 70 -1.96 4.72 1.16
CA VAL A 70 -0.67 4.58 0.46
C VAL A 70 -0.76 3.56 -0.67
N LEU A 71 -1.53 2.49 -0.48
CA LEU A 71 -1.69 1.45 -1.50
C LEU A 71 -2.45 1.96 -2.72
N PHE A 72 -3.25 3.01 -2.57
CA PHE A 72 -4.05 3.62 -3.63
C PHE A 72 -3.50 4.97 -4.11
N ASP A 73 -2.29 5.34 -3.65
CA ASP A 73 -1.65 6.57 -4.08
C ASP A 73 -1.21 6.46 -5.55
N PRO A 74 -1.69 7.32 -6.47
CA PRO A 74 -1.30 7.30 -7.87
C PRO A 74 0.21 7.44 -8.11
N TYR A 75 0.95 7.95 -7.13
CA TYR A 75 2.40 8.17 -7.19
C TYR A 75 3.17 7.18 -6.28
N VAL A 76 2.54 6.10 -5.85
CA VAL A 76 3.17 5.10 -4.99
C VAL A 76 4.38 4.46 -5.67
N LEU A 77 5.45 4.29 -4.90
CA LEU A 77 6.62 3.53 -5.33
C LEU A 77 6.62 2.18 -4.64
N THR A 78 6.36 1.12 -5.41
CA THR A 78 6.30 -0.26 -4.90
C THR A 78 7.49 -1.06 -5.38
N GLN A 79 8.10 -1.82 -4.48
CA GLN A 79 9.14 -2.80 -4.78
C GLN A 79 8.86 -4.12 -4.07
N GLU A 80 9.22 -5.22 -4.69
CA GLU A 80 9.22 -6.53 -4.04
C GLU A 80 10.34 -6.61 -2.99
N ASP A 81 10.04 -7.23 -1.86
CA ASP A 81 10.99 -7.57 -0.81
C ASP A 81 11.62 -8.93 -1.13
N MET A 82 12.79 -8.90 -1.77
CA MET A 82 13.51 -10.11 -2.20
C MET A 82 14.03 -10.97 -1.04
N ASP A 83 14.10 -10.42 0.18
CA ASP A 83 14.57 -11.13 1.37
C ASP A 83 13.45 -11.94 2.05
N ALA A 84 12.21 -11.88 1.52
CA ALA A 84 11.08 -12.62 2.07
C ALA A 84 11.10 -14.10 1.66
N GLU A 85 11.53 -14.98 2.58
CA GLU A 85 11.76 -16.41 2.28
C GLU A 85 10.50 -17.27 2.07
N ASN A 86 9.34 -16.87 2.63
CA ASN A 86 8.15 -17.73 2.69
C ASN A 86 6.96 -17.23 1.88
N GLU A 87 6.77 -15.92 1.81
CA GLU A 87 5.60 -15.29 1.19
C GLU A 87 6.05 -14.03 0.48
N GLN A 88 5.55 -13.81 -0.73
CA GLN A 88 5.87 -12.62 -1.51
C GLN A 88 5.40 -11.36 -0.76
N ARG A 89 6.33 -10.44 -0.51
CA ARG A 89 6.07 -9.19 0.19
C ARG A 89 6.45 -8.02 -0.68
N PHE A 90 5.74 -6.93 -0.46
CA PHE A 90 5.94 -5.68 -1.15
C PHE A 90 6.13 -4.56 -0.15
N VAL A 91 7.00 -3.63 -0.53
CA VAL A 91 7.25 -2.40 0.21
C VAL A 91 6.83 -1.25 -0.68
N SER A 92 5.81 -0.52 -0.22
CA SER A 92 5.27 0.65 -0.91
C SER A 92 5.63 1.92 -0.15
N LEU A 93 6.03 2.95 -0.89
CA LEU A 93 6.32 4.28 -0.39
C LEU A 93 5.34 5.27 -1.03
N GLY A 94 4.49 5.90 -0.21
CA GLY A 94 3.47 6.81 -0.73
C GLY A 94 2.82 7.68 0.34
N MET A 95 1.82 8.46 -0.08
CA MET A 95 1.09 9.40 0.77
C MET A 95 0.07 8.68 1.66
N GLY A 96 0.23 8.80 2.98
CA GLY A 96 -0.73 8.32 3.97
C GLY A 96 -1.90 9.27 4.18
N GLY A 97 -2.97 8.78 4.82
CA GLY A 97 -4.23 9.53 5.01
C GLY A 97 -4.13 10.81 5.86
N LYS A 98 -3.02 11.00 6.58
CA LYS A 98 -2.73 12.25 7.33
C LYS A 98 -1.74 13.18 6.62
N GLY A 99 -1.48 12.98 5.33
CA GLY A 99 -0.57 13.83 4.56
C GLY A 99 0.92 13.62 4.87
N ARG A 100 1.28 12.47 5.43
CA ARG A 100 2.68 12.08 5.70
C ARG A 100 3.10 11.01 4.70
N ILE A 101 4.34 11.06 4.22
CA ILE A 101 4.89 9.97 3.40
C ILE A 101 5.20 8.78 4.31
N LEU A 102 4.63 7.63 3.97
CA LEU A 102 4.74 6.39 4.73
C LEU A 102 5.37 5.30 3.88
N VAL A 103 6.09 4.42 4.57
CA VAL A 103 6.49 3.10 4.05
C VAL A 103 5.49 2.09 4.58
N VAL A 104 4.94 1.27 3.70
CA VAL A 104 3.94 0.23 4.01
C VAL A 104 4.46 -1.10 3.49
N VAL A 105 4.58 -2.07 4.39
CA VAL A 105 4.91 -3.45 4.04
C VAL A 105 3.61 -4.24 4.00
N TRP A 106 3.37 -4.89 2.87
CA TRP A 106 2.15 -5.64 2.62
C TRP A 106 2.42 -6.88 1.78
N MET A 107 1.42 -7.73 1.68
CA MET A 107 1.44 -8.91 0.82
C MET A 107 0.10 -9.10 0.14
N LEU A 108 0.12 -9.79 -0.99
CA LEU A 108 -1.09 -10.19 -1.71
C LEU A 108 -1.46 -11.62 -1.33
N ARG A 109 -2.70 -11.86 -0.92
CA ARG A 109 -3.26 -13.20 -0.71
C ARG A 109 -4.52 -13.37 -1.55
N GLY A 110 -4.40 -14.04 -2.68
CA GLY A 110 -5.48 -14.10 -3.67
C GLY A 110 -5.77 -12.69 -4.19
N GLU A 111 -6.97 -12.18 -3.88
CA GLU A 111 -7.42 -10.83 -4.27
C GLU A 111 -7.39 -9.83 -3.10
N GLN A 112 -6.88 -10.22 -1.93
CA GLN A 112 -6.87 -9.40 -0.72
C GLN A 112 -5.47 -8.84 -0.42
N LEU A 113 -5.41 -7.56 -0.08
CA LEU A 113 -4.19 -6.89 0.35
C LEU A 113 -4.07 -7.02 1.87
N ARG A 114 -2.94 -7.53 2.37
CA ARG A 114 -2.69 -7.62 3.81
C ARG A 114 -1.55 -6.71 4.24
N ILE A 115 -1.84 -5.72 5.07
CA ILE A 115 -0.81 -4.86 5.68
C ILE A 115 -0.12 -5.61 6.83
N ILE A 116 1.21 -5.63 6.82
CA ILE A 116 2.07 -6.29 7.81
C ILE A 116 2.66 -5.26 8.78
N SER A 117 3.13 -4.12 8.26
CA SER A 117 3.74 -3.04 9.02
C SER A 117 3.67 -1.71 8.27
N ALA A 118 3.71 -0.59 8.99
CA ALA A 118 3.77 0.74 8.38
C ALA A 118 4.52 1.74 9.27
N TRP A 119 5.35 2.60 8.68
CA TRP A 119 6.08 3.63 9.41
C TRP A 119 6.32 4.88 8.55
N LYS A 120 6.80 5.96 9.17
CA LYS A 120 7.13 7.19 8.44
C LYS A 120 8.34 6.98 7.54
N ALA A 121 8.27 7.50 6.32
CA ALA A 121 9.43 7.55 5.45
C ALA A 121 10.54 8.40 6.09
N ASN A 122 11.78 7.92 6.03
CA ASN A 122 12.95 8.71 6.39
C ASN A 122 13.24 9.79 5.33
N GLN A 123 14.18 10.69 5.61
CA GLN A 123 14.47 11.80 4.69
C GLN A 123 14.89 11.34 3.29
N PRO A 124 15.79 10.35 3.10
CA PRO A 124 16.11 9.80 1.78
C PRO A 124 14.89 9.23 1.04
N GLN A 125 14.06 8.44 1.72
CA GLN A 125 12.84 7.86 1.13
C GLN A 125 11.87 8.96 0.72
N ARG A 126 11.62 9.94 1.59
CA ARG A 126 10.76 11.07 1.27
C ARG A 126 11.23 11.82 0.03
N ARG A 127 12.55 12.10 -0.09
CA ARG A 127 13.10 12.73 -1.30
C ARG A 127 12.88 11.88 -2.54
N ARG A 128 13.02 10.55 -2.44
CA ARG A 128 12.77 9.62 -3.55
C ARG A 128 11.31 9.68 -4.03
N TYR A 129 10.35 9.79 -3.10
CA TYR A 129 8.94 9.99 -3.44
C TYR A 129 8.69 11.36 -4.09
N GLU A 130 9.26 12.43 -3.52
CA GLU A 130 9.09 13.80 -4.03
C GLU A 130 9.69 14.00 -5.43
N GLN A 131 10.66 13.17 -5.85
CA GLN A 131 11.24 13.19 -7.21
C GLN A 131 10.32 12.63 -8.31
N GLN A 132 9.13 12.12 -7.95
CA GLN A 132 8.12 11.69 -8.93
C GLN A 132 7.37 12.85 -9.59
N PHE A 133 7.54 14.08 -9.06
CA PHE A 133 6.91 15.31 -9.55
C PHE A 133 7.97 16.30 -10.03
#